data_AF-A0A243WI72-F1
#
_entry.id   AF-A0A243WI72-F1
#
_cell.length_a   1.000
_cell.length_b   1.000
_cell.length_c   1.000
_cell.angle_alpha   90.00
_cell.angle_beta   90.00
_cell.angle_gamma   90.00
#
_symmetry.space_group_name_H-M   'P 1'
#
loop_
_entity.id
_entity.type
_entity.pdbx_description
1 polymer ?
#
loop_
_entity_poly.entity_id
_entity_poly.type
_entity_poly.pdbx_seq_one_letter_code
_entity_poly.pdbx_strand_id
1 'polypeptide(L)'
;MARLIDTQSLPELPSQITLSPGDVLVLQASGGYVQTGDDVLEMLGAYQPGLLQAAGTVLSPMGAPGTVLLRALQPGQATVNVVMGDPWFSPETHTLGVIVEV
;
A
#
# COMPACT_ATOMS: atom_id res chain seq x y z
N MET A 1 1.69 19.01 1.05
CA MET A 1 2.19 18.41 2.31
C MET A 1 1.89 16.94 2.22
N ALA A 2 2.89 16.08 2.42
CA ALA A 2 2.71 14.62 2.33
C ALA A 2 1.83 14.10 3.46
N ARG A 3 0.91 13.18 3.15
CA ARG A 3 0.03 12.51 4.11
C ARG A 3 0.31 11.02 4.15
N LEU A 4 0.21 10.42 5.34
CA LEU A 4 0.09 8.97 5.49
C LEU A 4 -1.40 8.63 5.51
N ILE A 5 -1.87 7.87 4.52
CA ILE A 5 -3.28 7.57 4.29
C ILE A 5 -3.49 6.07 4.56
N ASP A 6 -4.20 5.76 5.63
CA ASP A 6 -4.47 4.38 6.06
C ASP A 6 -5.83 3.90 5.55
N THR A 7 -5.87 2.76 4.87
CA THR A 7 -7.12 2.16 4.36
C THR A 7 -7.70 1.09 5.27
N GLN A 8 -7.08 0.79 6.43
CA GLN A 8 -7.53 -0.26 7.36
C GLN A 8 -8.98 -0.13 7.83
N SER A 9 -9.49 1.10 7.90
CA SER A 9 -10.87 1.36 8.31
C SER A 9 -11.89 1.14 7.20
N LEU A 10 -11.46 0.90 5.96
CA LEU A 10 -12.35 0.66 4.83
C LEU A 10 -12.80 -0.81 4.82
N PRO A 11 -14.10 -1.08 4.65
CA PRO A 11 -14.60 -2.45 4.51
C PRO A 11 -14.18 -3.09 3.17
N GLU A 12 -14.00 -2.26 2.14
CA GLU A 12 -13.55 -2.67 0.81
C GLU A 12 -12.68 -1.56 0.21
N LEU A 13 -11.67 -1.95 -0.56
CA LEU A 13 -10.83 -1.00 -1.27
C LEU A 13 -11.59 -0.43 -2.48
N PRO A 14 -11.65 0.91 -2.66
CA PRO A 14 -12.26 1.46 -3.86
C PRO A 14 -11.45 1.06 -5.10
N SER A 15 -12.11 0.99 -6.26
CA SER A 15 -11.45 0.71 -7.54
C SER A 15 -10.54 1.85 -8.01
N GLN A 16 -10.71 3.05 -7.45
CA GLN A 16 -9.91 4.24 -7.79
C GLN A 16 -9.71 5.15 -6.58
N ILE A 17 -8.52 5.74 -6.47
CA ILE A 17 -8.19 6.76 -5.46
C ILE A 17 -7.50 7.97 -6.10
N THR A 18 -7.65 9.12 -5.45
CA THR A 18 -6.92 10.35 -5.80
C THR A 18 -5.97 10.71 -4.67
N LEU A 19 -4.71 10.95 -5.02
CA LEU A 19 -3.61 11.29 -4.13
C LEU A 19 -2.96 12.61 -4.55
N SER A 20 -2.14 13.18 -3.67
CA SER A 20 -1.24 14.28 -4.00
C SER A 20 0.21 13.82 -3.97
N PRO A 21 1.13 14.47 -4.72
CA PRO A 21 2.54 14.15 -4.68
C PRO A 21 3.10 14.13 -3.25
N GLY A 22 3.79 13.04 -2.91
CA GLY A 22 4.35 12.79 -1.59
C GLY A 22 3.43 12.02 -0.64
N ASP A 23 2.14 11.84 -0.95
CA ASP A 23 1.28 10.97 -0.15
C ASP A 23 1.78 9.53 -0.15
N VAL A 24 1.62 8.86 0.99
CA VAL A 24 1.91 7.45 1.18
C VAL A 24 0.62 6.74 1.57
N LEU A 25 0.21 5.77 0.77
CA LEU A 25 -0.93 4.91 1.01
C LEU A 25 -0.50 3.65 1.76
N VAL A 26 -1.23 3.30 2.81
CA VAL A 26 -1.06 2.08 3.60
C VAL A 26 -2.21 1.14 3.30
N LEU A 27 -1.91 0.00 2.66
CA LEU A 27 -2.89 -1.01 2.25
C LEU A 27 -2.74 -2.27 3.09
N GLN A 28 -3.86 -2.87 3.51
CA GLN A 28 -3.87 -4.22 4.09
C GLN A 28 -3.75 -5.26 2.98
N ALA A 29 -2.51 -5.68 2.73
CA ALA A 29 -2.16 -6.50 1.59
C ALA A 29 -0.87 -7.28 1.86
N SER A 30 -0.76 -8.47 1.30
CA SER A 30 0.44 -9.31 1.40
C SER A 30 1.48 -8.98 0.33
N GLY A 31 1.08 -8.27 -0.73
CA GLY A 31 1.97 -7.81 -1.79
C GLY A 31 1.27 -6.94 -2.82
N GLY A 32 2.00 -6.54 -3.84
CA GLY A 32 1.46 -5.80 -4.96
C GLY A 32 2.50 -5.58 -6.05
N TYR A 33 2.10 -4.97 -7.15
CA TYR A 33 3.00 -4.48 -8.18
C TYR A 33 2.34 -3.37 -8.99
N VAL A 34 3.13 -2.36 -9.36
CA VAL A 34 2.69 -1.29 -10.26
C VAL A 34 2.64 -1.86 -11.68
N GLN A 35 1.46 -1.85 -12.30
CA GLN A 35 1.26 -2.31 -13.67
C GLN A 35 1.67 -1.24 -14.68
N THR A 36 1.31 0.01 -14.40
CA THR A 36 1.57 1.18 -15.25
C THR A 36 1.79 2.42 -14.37
N GLY A 37 2.57 3.38 -14.86
CA GLY A 37 2.85 4.64 -14.14
C GLY A 37 3.86 4.48 -13.01
N ASP A 38 4.97 3.78 -13.25
CA ASP A 38 6.10 3.61 -12.33
C ASP A 38 6.84 4.93 -12.02
N ASP A 39 6.69 5.92 -12.90
CA ASP A 39 7.11 7.30 -12.68
C ASP A 39 6.11 8.13 -11.85
N VAL A 40 4.86 7.70 -11.76
CA VAL A 40 3.76 8.36 -11.01
C VAL A 40 3.63 7.78 -9.60
N LEU A 41 3.80 6.47 -9.45
CA LEU A 41 3.56 5.73 -8.23
C LEU A 41 4.69 4.72 -7.98
N GLU A 42 5.30 4.79 -6.80
CA GLU A 42 6.31 3.85 -6.36
C GLU A 42 5.72 2.87 -5.35
N MET A 43 5.97 1.57 -5.52
CA MET A 43 5.74 0.60 -4.46
C MET A 43 6.98 0.52 -3.57
N LEU A 44 6.86 0.99 -2.32
CA LEU A 44 7.96 0.96 -1.37
C LEU A 44 8.26 -0.47 -0.90
N GLY A 45 7.23 -1.31 -0.82
CA GLY A 45 7.34 -2.73 -0.54
C GLY A 45 6.18 -3.29 0.26
N ALA A 46 6.27 -4.60 0.53
CA ALA A 46 5.43 -5.29 1.49
C ALA A 46 6.16 -5.36 2.84
N TYR A 47 5.47 -4.94 3.89
CA TYR A 47 5.99 -4.81 5.25
C TYR A 47 5.15 -5.63 6.22
N GLN A 48 5.82 -6.10 7.25
CA GLN A 48 5.19 -6.64 8.43
C GLN A 48 5.17 -5.54 9.51
N PRO A 49 3.99 -5.14 10.02
CA PRO A 49 3.92 -4.11 11.04
C PRO A 49 4.67 -4.55 12.30
N GLY A 50 5.40 -3.61 12.92
CA GLY A 50 6.15 -3.85 14.14
C GLY A 50 5.89 -2.76 15.18
N LEU A 51 6.01 -3.12 16.45
CA LEU A 51 5.92 -2.22 17.59
C LEU A 51 7.30 -2.02 18.20
N LEU A 52 7.77 -0.77 18.23
CA LEU A 52 9.01 -0.40 18.92
C LEU A 52 8.73 -0.22 20.41
N GLN A 53 9.42 -0.99 21.24
CA GLN A 53 9.37 -0.83 22.69
C GLN A 53 10.38 0.24 23.16
N ALA A 54 10.14 0.84 24.33
CA ALA A 54 11.02 1.86 24.91
C ALA A 54 12.49 1.40 25.09
N ALA A 55 12.70 0.09 25.25
CA ALA A 55 14.03 -0.52 25.33
C ALA A 55 14.74 -0.68 23.97
N GLY A 56 14.14 -0.23 22.87
CA GLY A 56 14.69 -0.36 21.52
C GLY A 56 14.43 -1.71 20.83
N THR A 57 13.67 -2.61 21.46
CA THR A 57 13.29 -3.90 20.87
C THR A 57 12.08 -3.75 19.96
N VAL A 58 12.09 -4.41 18.80
CA VAL A 58 10.94 -4.47 17.88
C VAL A 58 10.19 -5.78 18.10
N LEU A 59 8.89 -5.68 18.40
CA LEU A 59 7.98 -6.82 18.37
C LEU A 59 7.23 -6.83 17.05
N SER A 60 7.13 -7.99 16.42
CA SER A 60 6.34 -8.16 15.20
C SER A 60 5.60 -9.49 15.25
N PRO A 61 4.40 -9.58 14.64
CA PRO A 61 3.64 -10.83 14.60
C PRO A 61 4.38 -11.89 13.79
N MET A 62 4.21 -13.18 14.06
CA MET A 62 4.72 -14.19 13.14
C MET A 62 3.86 -14.26 11.89
N GLY A 63 4.45 -14.39 10.70
CA GLY A 63 3.72 -14.58 9.45
C GLY A 63 4.34 -13.87 8.25
N ALA A 64 3.55 -13.75 7.18
CA ALA A 64 3.90 -12.94 6.01
C ALA A 64 3.66 -11.45 6.29
N PRO A 65 4.22 -10.56 5.44
CA PRO A 65 3.78 -9.17 5.35
C PRO A 65 2.25 -9.07 5.24
N GLY A 66 1.70 -8.05 5.89
CA GLY A 66 0.26 -7.74 5.85
C GLY A 66 0.00 -6.28 5.48
N THR A 67 1.04 -5.54 5.10
CA THR A 67 0.94 -4.12 4.76
C THR A 67 1.73 -3.81 3.50
N VAL A 68 1.12 -3.18 2.51
CA VAL A 68 1.82 -2.63 1.35
C VAL A 68 1.82 -1.11 1.44
N LEU A 69 2.98 -0.50 1.17
CA LEU A 69 3.10 0.95 1.08
C LEU A 69 3.32 1.40 -0.36
N LEU A 70 2.53 2.37 -0.80
CA LEU A 70 2.65 3.02 -2.11
C LEU A 70 2.89 4.50 -1.91
N ARG A 71 3.81 5.10 -2.67
CA ARG A 71 4.12 6.53 -2.61
C ARG A 71 3.80 7.21 -3.93
N ALA A 72 2.98 8.26 -3.87
CA ALA A 72 2.74 9.13 -5.01
C ALA A 72 3.96 10.02 -5.28
N LEU A 73 4.47 10.01 -6.51
CA LEU A 73 5.69 10.72 -6.90
C LEU A 73 5.40 12.06 -7.57
N GLN A 74 4.60 12.04 -8.63
CA GLN A 74 4.28 13.21 -9.46
C GLN A 74 2.88 13.07 -10.07
N PRO A 75 2.27 14.17 -10.54
CA PRO A 75 0.95 14.13 -11.15
C PRO A 75 0.86 13.18 -12.35
N GLY A 76 -0.23 12.43 -12.45
CA GLY A 76 -0.43 11.44 -13.50
C GLY A 76 -1.40 10.34 -13.09
N GLN A 77 -1.39 9.24 -13.84
CA GLN A 77 -2.21 8.07 -13.58
C GLN A 77 -1.33 6.82 -13.50
N ALA A 78 -1.64 5.95 -12.53
CA ALA A 78 -1.01 4.66 -12.36
C ALA A 78 -2.08 3.59 -12.12
N THR A 79 -1.76 2.36 -12.48
CA THR A 79 -2.57 1.19 -12.13
C THR A 79 -1.70 0.25 -11.30
N VAL A 80 -2.20 -0.19 -10.16
CA VAL A 80 -1.51 -1.10 -9.26
C VAL A 80 -2.39 -2.31 -8.99
N ASN A 81 -1.78 -3.49 -9.00
CA ASN A 81 -2.43 -4.69 -8.49
C ASN A 81 -1.97 -4.93 -7.06
N VAL A 82 -2.93 -5.19 -6.19
CA VAL A 82 -2.73 -5.40 -4.77
C VAL A 82 -3.21 -6.81 -4.44
N VAL A 83 -2.36 -7.60 -3.78
CA VAL A 83 -2.66 -8.97 -3.37
C VAL A 83 -3.16 -8.94 -1.93
N MET A 84 -4.41 -9.33 -1.73
CA MET A 84 -5.11 -9.37 -0.45
C MET A 84 -5.51 -10.82 -0.11
N GLY A 85 -6.00 -11.05 1.11
CA GLY A 85 -6.35 -12.39 1.60
C GLY A 85 -5.14 -13.25 2.01
N ASP A 86 -5.34 -14.56 2.13
CA ASP A 86 -4.27 -15.52 2.45
C ASP A 86 -3.34 -15.70 1.24
N PRO A 87 -2.06 -15.26 1.33
CA PRO A 87 -1.17 -15.28 0.18
C PRO A 87 -0.78 -16.69 -0.31
N TRP A 88 -0.94 -17.73 0.51
CA TRP A 88 -0.52 -19.08 0.16
C TRP A 88 -1.66 -19.96 -0.32
N PHE A 89 -2.86 -19.78 0.24
CA PHE A 89 -3.99 -20.69 -0.03
C PHE A 89 -5.13 -20.05 -0.80
N SER A 90 -5.34 -18.75 -0.69
CA SER A 90 -6.46 -18.07 -1.35
C SER A 90 -6.14 -16.58 -1.61
N PRO A 91 -5.13 -16.28 -2.45
CA PRO A 91 -4.79 -14.90 -2.78
C PRO A 91 -5.87 -14.29 -3.66
N GLU A 92 -6.31 -13.08 -3.30
CA GLU A 92 -7.22 -12.26 -4.11
C GLU A 92 -6.45 -11.06 -4.66
N THR A 93 -6.53 -10.81 -5.97
CA THR A 93 -5.86 -9.67 -6.59
C THR A 93 -6.88 -8.60 -6.95
N HIS A 94 -6.69 -7.40 -6.41
CA HIS A 94 -7.51 -6.23 -6.72
C HIS A 94 -6.71 -5.23 -7.53
N THR A 95 -7.29 -4.78 -8.64
CA THR A 95 -6.74 -3.69 -9.44
C THR A 95 -7.25 -2.36 -8.90
N LEU A 96 -6.32 -1.49 -8.54
CA LEU A 96 -6.57 -0.14 -8.06
C LEU A 96 -6.04 0.88 -9.07
N GLY A 97 -6.91 1.75 -9.54
CA GLY A 97 -6.52 2.96 -10.27
C GLY A 97 -6.07 4.05 -9.30
N VAL A 98 -4.97 4.72 -9.61
CA VAL A 98 -4.44 5.84 -8.82
C VAL A 98 -4.32 7.07 -9.71
N ILE A 99 -4.98 8.16 -9.33
CA ILE A 99 -4.76 9.48 -9.90
C ILE A 99 -3.93 10.28 -8.91
N VAL A 100 -2.86 10.92 -9.39
CA VAL A 100 -2.09 11.88 -8.61
C VAL A 100 -2.35 13.29 -9.15
N GLU A 101 -2.86 14.18 -8.31
CA GLU A 101 -3.23 15.57 -8.64
C GLU A 101 -2.48 16.58 -7.75
N VAL A 102 -2.37 17.82 -8.23
CA VAL A 102 -1.61 18.91 -7.58
C VAL A 102 -2.36 19.50 -6.40
#